data_AF-A0A3R7TUK4-F1
#
_entry.id   AF-A0A3R7TUK4-F1
#
_cell.length_a   1.000
_cell.length_b   1.000
_cell.length_c   1.000
_cell.angle_alpha   90.00
_cell.angle_beta   90.00
_cell.angle_gamma   90.00
#
_symmetry.space_group_name_H-M   'P 1'
#
loop_
_entity.id
_entity.type
_entity.pdbx_description
1 polymer ?
#
loop_
_entity_poly.entity_id
_entity_poly.type
_entity_poly.pdbx_seq_one_letter_code
_entity_poly.pdbx_strand_id
1 'polypeptide(L)' 'KYFSINPPQNKEEFYYRSIFENHFPSDAAAMSVPSVPSVACSTPVALEWDKTFKNVNDPSGRAIAKIHNKSY' A
#
# COMPACT_ATOMS: atom_id res chain seq x y z
N LYS A 1 1.40 16.27 8.53
CA LYS A 1 1.05 15.17 9.47
C LYS A 1 2.20 14.18 9.43
N TYR A 2 2.75 13.78 10.57
CA TYR A 2 3.86 12.83 10.65
C TYR A 2 3.34 11.53 11.29
N PHE A 3 3.67 10.38 10.72
CA PHE A 3 3.22 9.06 11.20
C PHE A 3 4.42 8.27 11.71
N SER A 4 4.49 8.03 13.02
CA SER A 4 5.63 7.36 13.67
C SER A 4 5.59 5.83 13.51
N ILE A 5 4.39 5.24 13.56
CA ILE A 5 4.16 3.81 13.36
C ILE A 5 3.83 3.58 11.89
N ASN A 6 4.52 2.65 11.23
CA ASN A 6 4.31 2.32 9.80
C ASN A 6 4.31 3.58 8.91
N PRO A 7 5.42 4.36 8.84
CA PRO A 7 5.47 5.59 8.08
C PRO A 7 5.25 5.33 6.58
N PRO A 8 4.33 6.07 5.92
CA PRO A 8 4.08 5.90 4.49
C PRO A 8 5.32 6.25 3.66
N GLN A 9 5.64 5.42 2.68
CA GLN A 9 6.84 5.51 1.85
C GLN A 9 6.63 6.35 0.57
N ASN A 10 5.37 6.59 0.19
CA ASN A 10 5.01 7.38 -0.99
C ASN A 10 3.73 8.19 -0.75
N LYS A 11 3.36 9.03 -1.73
CA LYS A 11 2.20 9.94 -1.63
C LYS A 11 0.87 9.19 -1.55
N GLU A 12 0.78 8.03 -2.19
CA GLU A 12 -0.44 7.24 -2.21
C GLU A 12 -0.69 6.55 -0.86
N GLU A 13 0.34 5.94 -0.28
CA GLU A 13 0.30 5.43 1.10
C GLU A 13 -0.02 6.53 2.10
N PHE A 14 0.54 7.73 1.93
CA PHE A 14 0.23 8.86 2.80
C PHE A 14 -1.24 9.25 2.73
N TYR A 15 -1.83 9.20 1.52
CA TYR A 15 -3.26 9.47 1.32
C TYR A 15 -4.13 8.44 2.03
N TYR A 16 -3.84 7.14 1.86
CA TYR A 16 -4.56 6.07 2.57
C TYR A 16 -4.41 6.16 4.08
N ARG A 17 -3.19 6.38 4.56
CA ARG A 17 -2.91 6.52 5.98
C ARG A 17 -3.63 7.72 6.59
N SER A 18 -3.75 8.82 5.85
CA SER A 18 -4.51 9.99 6.30
C SER A 18 -6.01 9.70 6.44
N ILE A 19 -6.59 8.95 5.49
CA ILE A 19 -7.99 8.51 5.57
C ILE A 19 -8.19 7.55 6.74
N PHE A 20 -7.33 6.54 6.88
CA PHE A 20 -7.37 5.57 7.97
C PHE A 20 -7.33 6.25 9.34
N GLU A 21 -6.35 7.14 9.55
CA GLU A 21 -6.17 7.86 10.81
C GLU A 21 -7.39 8.74 11.17
N ASN A 22 -8.09 9.29 10.18
CA ASN A 22 -9.30 10.08 10.43
C ASN A 22 -10.46 9.22 10.96
N HIS A 23 -10.50 7.93 10.64
CA HIS A 23 -11.51 6.98 11.13
C HIS A 23 -11.07 6.23 12.39
N PHE A 24 -9.77 5.92 12.49
CA PHE A 24 -9.17 5.10 13.54
C PHE A 24 -7.93 5.78 14.15
N PRO A 25 -8.10 6.85 14.95
CA PRO A 25 -7.00 7.66 15.47
C PRO A 25 -6.37 7.02 16.72
N SER A 26 -5.82 5.81 16.59
CA SER A 26 -5.12 5.15 17.69
C SER A 26 -3.88 4.38 17.23
N ASP A 27 -2.87 4.37 18.09
CA ASP A 27 -1.63 3.61 17.83
C ASP A 27 -1.90 2.11 17.71
N ALA A 28 -2.86 1.58 18.49
CA ALA A 28 -3.28 0.19 18.40
C ALA A 28 -3.86 -0.14 17.01
N ALA A 29 -4.68 0.75 16.45
CA ALA A 29 -5.22 0.57 15.11
C ALA A 29 -4.10 0.65 14.06
N ALA A 30 -3.17 1.60 14.18
CA ALA A 30 -2.02 1.70 13.28
C ALA A 30 -1.11 0.46 13.29
N MET A 31 -0.95 -0.19 14.45
CA MET A 31 -0.19 -1.43 14.59
C MET A 31 -0.90 -2.67 14.01
N SER A 32 -2.24 -2.66 13.92
CA SER A 32 -3.01 -3.78 13.37
C SER A 32 -2.89 -3.92 11.84
N VAL A 33 -2.43 -2.87 11.15
CA VAL A 33 -2.23 -2.88 9.70
C VAL A 33 -0.73 -3.07 9.41
N PRO A 34 -0.30 -4.26 8.94
CA PRO A 34 1.11 -4.52 8.68
C PRO A 34 1.63 -3.72 7.48
N SER A 35 2.77 -3.05 7.65
CA SER A 35 3.46 -2.32 6.57
C SER A 35 4.39 -3.24 5.79
N VAL A 36 3.82 -4.23 5.10
CA VAL A 36 4.56 -5.19 4.28
C VAL A 36 4.29 -4.94 2.79
N PRO A 37 5.26 -5.24 1.90
CA PRO A 37 5.03 -5.16 0.46
C PRO A 37 3.81 -6.00 0.06
N SER A 38 2.89 -5.37 -0.65
CA SER A 38 1.69 -6.03 -1.17
C SER A 38 1.26 -5.31 -2.45
N VAL A 39 0.53 -6.04 -3.30
CA VAL A 39 -0.14 -5.48 -4.46
C VAL A 39 -1.63 -5.76 -4.29
N ALA A 40 -2.42 -4.70 -4.17
CA ALA A 40 -3.87 -4.78 -3.94
C ALA A 40 -4.21 -5.69 -2.73
N CYS A 41 -5.17 -6.61 -2.89
CA CYS A 41 -5.62 -7.54 -1.84
C CYS A 41 -4.72 -8.76 -1.66
N SER A 42 -3.54 -8.77 -2.29
CA SER A 42 -2.72 -9.96 -2.40
C SER A 42 -1.70 -10.03 -1.27
N THR A 43 -1.45 -11.24 -0.76
CA THR A 43 -0.35 -11.47 0.18
C THR A 43 0.99 -11.22 -0.51
N PRO A 44 2.10 -11.04 0.25
CA PRO A 44 3.43 -10.93 -0.33
C PRO A 44 3.78 -12.10 -1.28
N VAL A 45 3.17 -13.27 -1.08
CA VAL A 45 3.31 -14.46 -1.94
C VAL A 45 2.90 -14.18 -3.39
N ALA A 46 1.91 -13.31 -3.63
CA ALA A 46 1.49 -12.98 -4.99
C ALA A 46 2.57 -12.21 -5.78
N LEU A 47 3.46 -11.47 -5.09
CA LEU A 47 4.62 -10.84 -5.72
C LEU A 47 5.63 -11.88 -6.24
N GLU A 48 5.57 -13.12 -5.76
CA GLU A 48 6.44 -14.22 -6.19
C GLU A 48 5.90 -14.95 -7.41
N TRP A 49 4.60 -14.83 -7.71
CA TRP A 49 3.94 -15.56 -8.81
C TRP A 49 4.31 -15.02 -10.18
N ASP A 50 4.60 -13.72 -10.28
CA ASP A 50 5.03 -13.10 -11.54
C ASP A 50 6.22 -12.17 -11.29
N LYS A 51 7.30 -12.39 -12.05
CA LYS A 51 8.53 -11.58 -12.00
C LYS A 51 8.27 -10.11 -12.31
N THR A 52 7.20 -9.79 -13.03
CA THR A 52 6.80 -8.41 -13.35
C THR A 52 6.26 -7.66 -12.14
N PHE A 53 5.76 -8.35 -11.10
CA PHE A 53 5.30 -7.73 -9.85
C PHE A 53 6.40 -7.49 -8.82
N LYS A 54 7.53 -8.21 -8.90
CA LYS A 54 8.62 -8.12 -7.91
C LYS A 54 9.16 -6.71 -7.67
N ASN A 55 9.05 -5.82 -8.67
CA ASN A 55 9.54 -4.44 -8.58
C ASN A 55 8.42 -3.39 -8.61
N VAL A 56 7.14 -3.80 -8.50
CA VAL A 56 5.99 -2.89 -8.52
C VAL A 56 5.32 -2.92 -7.15
N ASN A 57 5.76 -2.02 -6.26
CA ASN A 57 5.13 -1.80 -4.95
C ASN A 57 4.01 -0.78 -5.08
N ASP A 58 2.92 -1.18 -5.73
CA ASP A 58 1.69 -0.40 -5.84
C ASP A 58 0.60 -1.06 -4.97
N PRO A 59 0.39 -0.56 -3.74
CA PRO A 59 -0.60 -1.14 -2.82
C PRO A 59 -2.03 -1.07 -3.38
N SER A 60 -2.31 -0.21 -4.36
CA SER A 60 -3.62 -0.12 -5.01
C SER A 60 -3.77 -1.02 -6.24
N GLY A 61 -2.65 -1.39 -6.86
CA GLY A 61 -2.60 -2.05 -8.17
C GLY A 61 -3.08 -1.20 -9.36
N ARG A 62 -3.41 0.09 -9.17
CA ARG A 62 -3.95 0.98 -10.23
C ARG A 62 -2.88 1.54 -11.18
N ALA A 63 -1.65 1.69 -10.70
CA ALA A 63 -0.51 2.21 -11.44
C ALA A 63 0.32 1.09 -12.10
N ILE A 64 -0.10 -0.17 -12.01
CA ILE A 64 0.59 -1.26 -12.71
C ILE A 64 0.43 -1.10 -14.22
N ALA A 65 1.52 -0.68 -14.86
CA ALA A 65 1.60 -0.51 -16.31
C ALA A 65 1.22 -1.80 -17.04
N LYS A 66 0.51 -1.65 -18.17
CA LYS A 66 0.05 -2.74 -19.06
C LYS A 66 -1.10 -3.62 -18.54
N ILE A 67 -1.56 -3.46 -17.29
CA ILE A 67 -2.79 -4.10 -16.81
C ILE A 67 -4.01 -3.22 -17.11
N HIS A 68 -3.88 -1.91 -16.90
CA HIS A 68 -4.97 -0.96 -17.12
C HIS A 68 -4.76 -0.18 -18.41
N ASN A 69 -5.81 -0.04 -19.23
CA ASN A 69 -5.78 0.79 -20.45
C ASN A 69 -5.52 2.28 -20.17
N LYS A 70 -5.69 2.71 -18.92
CA LYS A 70 -5.34 4.05 -18.40
C LYS A 70 -4.74 3.91 -17.01
N SER A 71 -3.44 3.68 -16.93
CA SER A 71 -2.64 3.94 -15.72
C SER A 71 -2.25 5.43 -15.68
N TYR A 72 -2.23 6.04 -14.51
CA TYR A 72 -1.90 7.46 -14.30
C TYR A 72 -0.51 7.85 -14.81
#